data_AF-A0A0K1E848-F1
#
_entry.id   AF-A0A0K1E848-F1
#
_cell.length_a   1.000
_cell.length_b   1.000
_cell.length_c   1.000
_cell.angle_alpha   90.00
_cell.angle_beta   90.00
_cell.angle_gamma   90.00
#
_symmetry.space_group_name_H-M   'P 1'
#
loop_
_entity.id
_entity.type
_entity.pdbx_description
1 polymer ?
#
loop_
_entity_poly.entity_id
_entity_poly.type
_entity_poly.pdbx_seq_one_letter_code
_entity_poly.pdbx_strand_id
1 'polypeptide(L)'
;MPLPPGPPYAGSPSLAGSPAHAHAAPQGHAGLPGPPYPGAPAPPQPPLYVNPPSKPNGGRNCCLVAAVLLGVVTLGGMALVAGSTYWFATSKPGKSVLRVVGQGARAVGESAQVMADAAKAPGVKAVVGLGCRPAMALDIDRLLTAMDQFDAGIAARGPSPIPTLIVCTVENAAKAPTCDQVASAYLRGGGLPGGDFGVIVSTSKHGSTSKHGGTSSQCSERYAPTGAKLGPYTGGMPSVPFSAVPPAPSAAPP
;
A
#
# COMPACT_ATOMS: atom_id res chain seq x y z
N MET A 1 -46.83 -10.09 -27.01
CA MET A 1 -46.56 -8.64 -27.11
C MET A 1 -45.08 -8.50 -27.44
N PRO A 2 -44.70 -7.96 -28.60
CA PRO A 2 -43.30 -7.84 -29.00
C PRO A 2 -42.63 -6.69 -28.23
N LEU A 3 -41.41 -6.94 -27.74
CA LEU A 3 -40.58 -5.97 -27.04
C LEU A 3 -40.08 -4.88 -28.01
N PRO A 4 -39.96 -3.62 -27.58
CA PRO A 4 -39.46 -2.56 -28.44
C PRO A 4 -37.97 -2.76 -28.78
N PRO A 5 -37.54 -2.38 -29.99
CA PRO A 5 -36.14 -2.43 -30.39
C PRO A 5 -35.31 -1.47 -29.51
N GLY A 6 -34.22 -2.00 -28.95
CA GLY A 6 -33.28 -1.22 -28.15
C GLY A 6 -32.55 -0.16 -28.97
N PRO A 7 -32.07 0.93 -28.34
CA PRO A 7 -31.37 2.00 -29.03
C PRO A 7 -30.07 1.48 -29.67
N PRO A 8 -29.66 2.06 -30.81
CA PRO A 8 -28.40 1.70 -31.44
C PRO A 8 -27.23 2.03 -30.51
N TYR A 9 -26.36 1.05 -30.28
CA TYR A 9 -25.08 1.25 -29.60
C TYR A 9 -24.27 2.30 -30.36
N ALA A 10 -24.19 3.52 -29.81
CA ALA A 10 -23.25 4.52 -30.26
C ALA A 10 -21.84 4.00 -29.96
N GLY A 11 -21.08 3.71 -31.01
CA GLY A 11 -19.69 3.28 -30.93
C GLY A 11 -18.88 4.26 -30.09
N SER A 12 -18.11 3.71 -29.14
CA SER A 12 -17.13 4.47 -28.38
C SER A 12 -16.20 5.19 -29.36
N PRO A 13 -15.94 6.50 -29.21
CA PRO A 13 -14.96 7.18 -30.03
C PRO A 13 -13.61 6.52 -29.82
N SER A 14 -13.06 5.90 -30.86
CA SER A 14 -11.64 5.60 -30.94
C SER A 14 -10.89 6.91 -30.69
N LEU A 15 -10.22 6.99 -29.55
CA LEU A 15 -9.19 7.99 -29.27
C LEU A 15 -8.04 7.75 -30.26
N ALA A 16 -8.21 8.36 -31.43
CA ALA A 16 -7.18 8.53 -32.42
C ALA A 16 -6.05 9.40 -31.82
N GLY A 17 -4.83 8.87 -31.89
CA GLY A 17 -3.61 9.66 -32.02
C GLY A 17 -3.24 10.55 -30.85
N SER A 18 -2.63 9.97 -29.82
CA SER A 18 -1.61 10.73 -29.08
C SER A 18 -0.37 10.85 -29.97
N PRO A 19 0.17 12.07 -30.19
CA PRO A 19 1.35 12.25 -31.03
C PRO A 19 2.56 11.55 -30.41
N ALA A 20 3.33 10.89 -31.26
CA ALA A 20 4.61 10.30 -30.94
C ALA A 20 5.52 11.36 -30.30
N HIS A 21 5.77 11.22 -28.99
CA HIS A 21 6.89 11.91 -28.36
C HIS A 21 8.17 11.29 -28.89
N ALA A 22 8.80 12.02 -29.82
CA ALA A 22 10.10 11.73 -30.36
C ALA A 22 11.10 11.48 -29.21
N HIS A 23 11.72 10.31 -29.25
CA HIS A 23 12.84 9.94 -28.41
C HIS A 23 13.99 10.92 -28.62
N ALA A 24 14.21 11.80 -27.64
CA ALA A 24 15.47 12.51 -27.52
C ALA A 24 16.53 11.50 -27.07
N ALA A 25 17.44 11.17 -27.98
CA ALA A 25 18.62 10.38 -27.71
C ALA A 25 19.48 11.05 -26.62
N PRO A 26 19.91 10.34 -25.56
CA PRO A 26 20.96 10.86 -24.70
C PRO A 26 22.28 10.82 -25.48
N GLN A 27 22.82 12.02 -25.74
CA GLN A 27 24.17 12.19 -26.26
C GLN A 27 25.16 11.57 -25.27
N GLY A 28 25.97 10.65 -25.80
CA GLY A 28 27.09 10.10 -25.08
C GLY A 28 28.18 11.15 -24.88
N HIS A 29 28.69 11.23 -23.65
CA HIS A 29 30.04 11.69 -23.41
C HIS A 29 30.88 10.52 -22.96
N ALA A 30 31.81 10.17 -23.84
CA ALA A 30 32.92 9.27 -23.61
C ALA A 30 34.00 9.95 -22.77
N GLY A 31 34.68 9.14 -21.95
CA GLY A 31 35.91 9.48 -21.20
C GLY A 31 35.77 9.01 -19.75
N LEU A 32 36.64 8.19 -19.17
CA LEU A 32 37.99 7.71 -19.47
C LEU A 32 38.23 6.42 -18.65
N PRO A 33 39.27 5.62 -18.97
CA PRO A 33 39.53 4.34 -18.34
C PRO A 33 40.28 4.48 -17.00
N GLY A 34 39.98 3.58 -16.06
CA GLY A 34 40.84 3.36 -14.91
C GLY A 34 40.49 2.10 -14.14
N PRO A 35 41.21 0.99 -14.35
CA PRO A 35 41.47 -0.01 -13.32
C PRO A 35 42.92 0.16 -12.80
N PRO A 36 43.38 -0.60 -11.80
CA PRO A 36 42.75 -0.95 -10.53
C PRO A 36 43.71 -0.62 -9.36
N TYR A 37 43.20 -0.39 -8.15
CA TYR A 37 44.02 -0.65 -6.95
C TYR A 37 43.16 -1.28 -5.86
N PRO A 38 43.40 -2.55 -5.51
CA PRO A 38 42.98 -3.09 -4.22
C PRO A 38 43.86 -2.45 -3.15
N GLY A 39 43.32 -1.43 -2.48
CA GLY A 39 43.92 -0.91 -1.27
C GLY A 39 44.02 -2.02 -0.23
N ALA A 40 45.23 -2.22 0.29
CA ALA A 40 45.51 -3.13 1.38
C ALA A 40 44.57 -2.86 2.58
N PRO A 41 44.14 -3.90 3.32
CA PRO A 41 43.41 -3.71 4.55
C PRO A 41 44.27 -2.89 5.51
N ALA A 42 43.74 -1.75 5.94
CA ALA A 42 44.35 -0.95 7.01
C ALA A 42 44.51 -1.85 8.25
N PRO A 43 45.65 -1.79 8.95
CA PRO A 43 45.82 -2.52 10.20
C PRO A 43 44.73 -2.08 11.20
N PRO A 44 44.19 -3.01 12.00
CA PRO A 44 43.17 -2.70 13.00
C PRO A 44 43.73 -1.62 13.93
N GLN A 45 43.05 -0.46 13.96
CA GLN A 45 43.38 0.56 14.93
C GLN A 45 43.12 -0.02 16.32
N PRO A 46 44.08 0.07 17.26
CA PRO A 46 43.81 -0.30 18.64
C PRO A 46 42.65 0.57 19.15
N PRO A 47 41.71 0.01 19.92
CA PRO A 47 40.60 0.78 20.46
C PRO A 47 41.19 1.95 21.25
N LEU A 48 40.85 3.18 20.84
CA LEU A 48 41.12 4.35 21.65
C LEU A 48 40.38 4.13 22.97
N TYR A 49 41.16 3.89 24.03
CA TYR A 49 40.67 3.79 25.39
C TYR A 49 40.13 5.16 25.80
N VAL A 50 38.87 5.41 25.46
CA VAL A 50 38.11 6.54 25.99
C VAL A 50 37.90 6.22 27.46
N ASN A 51 38.61 6.95 28.33
CA ASN A 51 38.40 6.92 29.77
C ASN A 51 36.90 7.13 30.02
N PRO A 52 36.18 6.19 30.65
CA PRO A 52 34.76 6.39 30.91
C PRO A 52 34.61 7.63 31.80
N PRO A 53 33.79 8.62 31.42
CA PRO A 53 33.55 9.77 32.27
C PRO A 53 33.03 9.28 33.63
N SER A 54 33.72 9.72 34.69
CA SER A 54 33.42 9.40 36.08
C SER A 54 31.93 9.58 36.33
N LYS A 55 31.23 8.47 36.59
CA LYS A 55 29.79 8.42 36.83
C LYS A 55 29.43 9.30 38.04
N PRO A 56 28.74 10.44 37.86
CA PRO A 56 28.25 11.20 39.00
C PRO A 56 27.10 10.42 39.64
N ASN A 57 27.37 9.79 40.78
CA ASN A 57 26.39 9.13 41.61
C ASN A 57 25.54 10.19 42.34
N GLY A 58 24.62 10.83 41.61
CA GLY A 58 23.75 11.89 42.15
C GLY A 58 22.49 12.16 41.34
N GLY A 59 22.00 11.18 40.56
CA GLY A 59 21.03 11.43 39.48
C GLY A 59 19.60 10.90 39.67
N ARG A 60 19.18 10.42 40.86
CA ARG A 60 17.81 9.85 41.00
C ARG A 60 16.70 10.91 40.94
N ASN A 61 17.00 12.16 41.30
CA ASN A 61 16.00 13.24 41.32
C ASN A 61 15.87 13.97 39.98
N CYS A 62 16.92 13.97 39.14
CA CYS A 62 16.89 14.65 37.84
C CYS A 62 16.02 13.90 36.82
N CYS A 63 16.08 12.56 36.81
CA CYS A 63 15.25 11.74 35.93
C CYS A 63 13.76 11.82 36.32
N LEU A 64 13.45 11.92 37.62
CA LEU A 64 12.08 12.04 38.11
C LEU A 64 11.47 13.40 37.75
N VAL A 65 12.21 14.50 37.91
CA VAL A 65 11.77 15.84 37.47
C VAL A 65 11.59 15.89 35.95
N ALA A 66 12.50 15.29 35.18
CA ALA A 66 12.36 15.20 33.73
C ALA A 66 11.10 14.39 33.34
N ALA A 67 10.83 13.25 33.99
CA ALA A 67 9.65 12.43 33.73
C ALA A 67 8.34 13.14 34.11
N VAL A 68 8.32 13.89 35.21
CA VAL A 68 7.15 14.69 35.62
C VAL A 68 6.89 15.83 34.65
N LEU A 69 7.93 16.56 34.23
CA LEU A 69 7.80 17.62 33.23
C LEU A 69 7.34 17.05 31.89
N LEU A 70 7.89 15.93 31.44
CA LEU A 70 7.43 15.24 30.23
C LEU A 70 5.97 14.80 30.36
N GLY A 71 5.59 14.27 31.54
CA GLY A 71 4.22 13.86 31.86
C GLY A 71 3.24 15.04 31.81
N VAL A 72 3.57 16.16 32.44
CA VAL A 72 2.70 17.35 32.44
C VAL A 72 2.58 17.96 31.05
N VAL A 73 3.67 18.01 30.27
CA VAL A 73 3.62 18.54 28.90
C VAL A 73 2.81 17.63 27.98
N THR A 74 2.99 16.31 28.07
CA THR A 74 2.24 15.35 27.24
C THR A 74 0.76 15.30 27.64
N LEU A 75 0.47 15.25 28.93
CA LEU A 75 -0.91 15.16 29.45
C LEU A 75 -1.64 16.50 29.30
N GLY A 76 -0.95 17.62 29.52
CA GLY A 76 -1.46 18.96 29.24
C GLY A 76 -1.69 19.22 27.75
N GLY A 77 -0.78 18.76 26.89
CA GLY A 77 -0.95 18.80 25.44
C GLY A 77 -2.15 17.98 24.98
N MET A 78 -2.30 16.75 25.46
CA MET A 78 -3.47 15.91 25.19
C MET A 78 -4.77 16.55 25.68
N ALA A 79 -4.77 17.14 26.88
CA ALA A 79 -5.93 17.84 27.41
C ALA A 79 -6.30 19.09 26.58
N LEU A 80 -5.32 19.83 26.07
CA LEU A 80 -5.55 20.97 25.17
C LEU A 80 -6.12 20.52 23.82
N VAL A 81 -5.59 19.44 23.25
CA VAL A 81 -6.11 18.88 22.00
C VAL A 81 -7.54 18.34 22.21
N ALA A 82 -7.78 17.61 23.28
CA ALA A 82 -9.11 17.08 23.62
C ALA A 82 -10.12 18.20 23.94
N GLY A 83 -9.70 19.22 24.68
CA GLY A 83 -10.53 20.36 25.04
C GLY A 83 -10.87 21.24 23.83
N SER A 84 -9.87 21.54 22.97
CA SER A 84 -10.13 22.29 21.74
C SER A 84 -11.03 21.53 20.78
N THR A 85 -10.77 20.23 20.56
CA THR A 85 -11.65 19.40 19.71
C THR A 85 -13.06 19.27 20.27
N TYR A 86 -13.24 19.16 21.60
CA TYR A 86 -14.56 19.17 22.24
C TYR A 86 -15.28 20.51 22.04
N TRP A 87 -14.57 21.64 22.20
CA TRP A 87 -15.14 22.96 22.00
C TRP A 87 -15.54 23.19 20.53
N PHE A 88 -14.70 22.77 19.59
CA PHE A 88 -15.04 22.79 18.16
C PHE A 88 -16.21 21.86 17.83
N ALA A 89 -16.27 20.66 18.42
CA ALA A 89 -17.33 19.69 18.20
C ALA A 89 -18.72 20.19 18.65
N THR A 90 -18.78 21.06 19.66
CA THR A 90 -20.05 21.61 20.16
C THR A 90 -20.56 22.82 19.35
N SER A 91 -19.72 23.42 18.50
CA SER A 91 -20.09 24.55 17.65
C SER A 91 -21.01 24.13 16.47
N LYS A 92 -21.93 25.01 16.05
CA LYS A 92 -22.78 24.80 14.85
C LYS A 92 -21.97 24.45 13.58
N PRO A 93 -20.84 25.14 13.25
CA PRO A 93 -19.99 24.73 12.13
C PRO A 93 -19.29 23.38 12.36
N GLY A 94 -18.90 23.06 13.60
CA GLY A 94 -18.30 21.77 13.94
C GLY A 94 -19.19 20.57 13.68
N LYS A 95 -20.52 20.71 13.85
CA LYS A 95 -21.48 19.63 13.54
C LYS A 95 -21.52 19.26 12.06
N SER A 96 -21.30 20.22 11.15
CA SER A 96 -21.22 19.94 9.71
C SER A 96 -19.92 19.21 9.36
N VAL A 97 -18.79 19.63 9.93
CA VAL A 97 -17.50 18.95 9.75
C VAL A 97 -17.53 17.54 10.36
N LEU A 98 -18.12 17.35 11.53
CA LEU A 98 -18.30 16.04 12.15
C LEU A 98 -19.19 15.10 11.34
N ARG A 99 -20.13 15.61 10.54
CA ARG A 99 -20.89 14.78 9.60
C ARG A 99 -20.03 14.30 8.44
N VAL A 100 -19.23 15.18 7.85
CA VAL A 100 -18.31 14.84 6.75
C VAL A 100 -17.21 13.89 7.24
N VAL A 101 -16.58 14.22 8.37
CA VAL A 101 -15.55 13.38 9.01
C VAL A 101 -16.15 12.08 9.54
N GLY A 102 -17.37 12.09 10.07
CA GLY A 102 -18.07 10.90 10.54
C GLY A 102 -18.42 9.94 9.40
N GLN A 103 -18.83 10.47 8.24
CA GLN A 103 -19.00 9.66 7.03
C GLN A 103 -17.65 9.13 6.54
N GLY A 104 -16.60 9.96 6.52
CA GLY A 104 -15.24 9.53 6.18
C GLY A 104 -14.69 8.45 7.12
N ALA A 105 -14.91 8.56 8.43
CA ALA A 105 -14.46 7.60 9.42
C ALA A 105 -15.18 6.25 9.30
N ARG A 106 -16.49 6.25 8.96
CA ARG A 106 -17.21 5.01 8.65
C ARG A 106 -16.62 4.33 7.42
N ALA A 107 -16.39 5.10 6.37
CA ALA A 107 -15.88 4.58 5.11
C ALA A 107 -14.44 4.04 5.25
N VAL A 108 -13.59 4.73 6.03
CA VAL A 108 -12.25 4.24 6.43
C VAL A 108 -12.35 2.99 7.31
N GLY A 109 -13.31 2.95 8.24
CA GLY A 109 -13.56 1.79 9.09
C GLY A 109 -13.92 0.54 8.28
N GLU A 110 -14.85 0.65 7.33
CA GLU A 110 -15.24 -0.46 6.45
C GLU A 110 -14.09 -0.91 5.55
N SER A 111 -13.32 0.03 4.99
CA SER A 111 -12.13 -0.29 4.17
C SER A 111 -11.07 -1.04 4.98
N ALA A 112 -10.80 -0.59 6.22
CA ALA A 112 -9.88 -1.25 7.13
C ALA A 112 -10.37 -2.67 7.49
N GLN A 113 -11.68 -2.85 7.63
CA GLN A 113 -12.28 -4.14 7.90
C GLN A 113 -12.13 -5.09 6.70
N VAL A 114 -12.35 -4.63 5.47
CA VAL A 114 -12.09 -5.42 4.25
C VAL A 114 -10.63 -5.86 4.17
N MET A 115 -9.68 -4.98 4.47
CA MET A 115 -8.25 -5.32 4.49
C MET A 115 -7.89 -6.30 5.61
N ALA A 116 -8.51 -6.15 6.79
CA ALA A 116 -8.33 -7.07 7.91
C ALA A 116 -8.90 -8.46 7.60
N ASP A 117 -10.05 -8.53 6.93
CA ASP A 117 -10.67 -9.76 6.46
C ASP A 117 -9.82 -10.42 5.36
N ALA A 118 -9.28 -9.62 4.43
CA ALA A 118 -8.37 -10.09 3.38
C ALA A 118 -7.09 -10.71 3.95
N ALA A 119 -6.56 -10.17 5.06
CA ALA A 119 -5.40 -10.73 5.76
C ALA A 119 -5.74 -12.01 6.55
N LYS A 120 -7.01 -12.21 6.92
CA LYS A 120 -7.50 -13.38 7.65
C LYS A 120 -8.15 -14.43 6.75
N ALA A 121 -8.22 -14.18 5.45
CA ALA A 121 -8.84 -15.05 4.49
C ALA A 121 -8.25 -16.47 4.53
N PRO A 122 -9.07 -17.51 4.25
CA PRO A 122 -8.60 -18.88 4.21
C PRO A 122 -7.43 -19.02 3.23
N GLY A 123 -6.43 -19.84 3.55
CA GLY A 123 -5.23 -20.00 2.72
C GLY A 123 -4.10 -18.99 2.95
N VAL A 124 -4.40 -17.80 3.48
CA VAL A 124 -3.39 -16.75 3.69
C VAL A 124 -2.29 -17.20 4.65
N LYS A 125 -2.62 -17.94 5.72
CA LYS A 125 -1.63 -18.47 6.67
C LYS A 125 -0.60 -19.39 5.99
N ALA A 126 -1.02 -20.19 5.01
CA ALA A 126 -0.11 -21.05 4.25
C ALA A 126 0.82 -20.23 3.34
N VAL A 127 0.31 -19.16 2.75
CA VAL A 127 1.10 -18.21 1.95
C VAL A 127 2.11 -17.43 2.83
N VAL A 128 1.71 -17.02 4.04
CA VAL A 128 2.64 -16.42 5.02
C VAL A 128 3.77 -17.39 5.39
N GLY A 129 3.48 -18.69 5.47
CA GLY A 129 4.49 -19.74 5.67
C GLY A 129 5.58 -19.81 4.59
N LEU A 130 5.33 -19.23 3.40
CA LEU A 130 6.32 -19.11 2.33
C LEU A 130 7.21 -17.86 2.45
N GLY A 131 7.02 -17.04 3.49
CA GLY A 131 7.77 -15.79 3.68
C GLY A 131 7.09 -14.54 3.08
N CYS A 132 5.84 -14.65 2.64
CA CYS A 132 5.06 -13.50 2.22
C CYS A 132 4.61 -12.68 3.45
N ARG A 133 5.14 -11.47 3.61
CA ARG A 133 4.75 -10.47 4.61
C ARG A 133 4.79 -9.07 3.98
N PRO A 134 3.66 -8.36 3.86
CA PRO A 134 2.29 -8.82 4.08
C PRO A 134 1.80 -9.83 3.02
N ALA A 135 0.86 -10.71 3.40
CA ALA A 135 0.11 -11.58 2.49
C ALA A 135 -1.39 -11.39 2.71
N MET A 136 -2.16 -11.24 1.62
CA MET A 136 -3.59 -10.97 1.68
C MET A 136 -4.29 -11.65 0.49
N ALA A 137 -5.53 -12.10 0.69
CA ALA A 137 -6.42 -12.50 -0.38
C ALA A 137 -7.59 -11.52 -0.44
N LEU A 138 -7.58 -10.69 -1.48
CA LEU A 138 -8.57 -9.64 -1.72
C LEU A 138 -9.72 -10.24 -2.52
N ASP A 139 -10.92 -10.11 -1.97
CA ASP A 139 -12.15 -10.30 -2.74
C ASP A 139 -12.43 -8.99 -3.48
N ILE A 140 -12.23 -9.00 -4.80
CA ILE A 140 -12.33 -7.80 -5.64
C ILE A 140 -13.77 -7.30 -5.67
N ASP A 141 -14.76 -8.20 -5.66
CA ASP A 141 -16.17 -7.81 -5.68
C ASP A 141 -16.56 -7.12 -4.35
N ARG A 142 -16.07 -7.63 -3.21
CA ARG A 142 -16.22 -6.92 -1.92
C ARG A 142 -15.48 -5.59 -1.90
N LEU A 143 -14.28 -5.54 -2.45
CA LEU A 143 -13.50 -4.30 -2.52
C LEU A 143 -14.22 -3.25 -3.38
N LEU A 144 -14.73 -3.63 -4.56
CA LEU A 144 -15.50 -2.75 -5.44
C LEU A 144 -16.80 -2.28 -4.78
N THR A 145 -17.49 -3.17 -4.05
CA THR A 145 -18.69 -2.83 -3.29
C THR A 145 -18.40 -1.82 -2.17
N ALA A 146 -17.27 -1.97 -1.48
CA ALA A 146 -16.83 -1.00 -0.47
C ALA A 146 -16.41 0.33 -1.12
N MET A 147 -15.78 0.29 -2.29
CA MET A 147 -15.34 1.49 -3.02
C MET A 147 -16.49 2.27 -3.66
N ASP A 148 -17.60 1.62 -4.02
CA ASP A 148 -18.79 2.27 -4.60
C ASP A 148 -19.39 3.33 -3.66
N GLN A 149 -19.19 3.19 -2.35
CA GLN A 149 -19.58 4.20 -1.36
C GLN A 149 -18.79 5.51 -1.49
N PHE A 150 -17.59 5.47 -2.08
CA PHE A 150 -16.72 6.63 -2.25
C PHE A 150 -16.84 7.26 -3.65
N ASP A 151 -17.08 6.43 -4.67
CA ASP A 151 -17.21 6.86 -6.05
C ASP A 151 -18.27 6.01 -6.77
N ALA A 152 -19.46 6.61 -6.97
CA ALA A 152 -20.60 6.00 -7.64
C ALA A 152 -20.33 5.64 -9.12
N GLY A 153 -19.16 5.98 -9.67
CA GLY A 153 -18.72 5.60 -11.01
C GLY A 153 -18.05 4.22 -11.10
N ILE A 154 -17.69 3.60 -9.98
CA ILE A 154 -16.93 2.34 -9.99
C ILE A 154 -17.84 1.15 -10.30
N ALA A 155 -19.06 1.10 -9.78
CA ALA A 155 -20.01 0.03 -10.09
C ALA A 155 -20.37 -0.07 -11.59
N ALA A 156 -20.24 1.03 -12.35
CA ALA A 156 -20.48 1.04 -13.79
C ALA A 156 -19.45 0.21 -14.60
N ARG A 157 -18.34 -0.22 -13.98
CA ARG A 157 -17.28 -0.99 -14.66
C ARG A 157 -17.59 -2.48 -14.84
N GLY A 158 -18.73 -2.95 -14.32
CA GLY A 158 -19.15 -4.35 -14.42
C GLY A 158 -18.40 -5.27 -13.45
N PRO A 159 -18.82 -6.54 -13.34
CA PRO A 159 -18.18 -7.51 -12.46
C PRO A 159 -16.71 -7.73 -12.85
N SER A 160 -15.84 -7.84 -11.85
CA SER A 160 -14.43 -8.16 -12.09
C SER A 160 -14.35 -9.53 -12.76
N PRO A 161 -13.50 -9.71 -13.80
CA PRO A 161 -13.30 -11.03 -14.38
C PRO A 161 -12.64 -12.01 -13.40
N ILE A 162 -12.10 -11.50 -12.29
CA ILE A 162 -11.32 -12.27 -11.31
C ILE A 162 -11.79 -11.85 -9.91
N PRO A 163 -12.65 -12.65 -9.26
CA PRO A 163 -13.25 -12.30 -7.97
C PRO A 163 -12.23 -12.30 -6.83
N THR A 164 -11.14 -13.07 -6.93
CA THR A 164 -10.15 -13.18 -5.85
C THR A 164 -8.73 -12.87 -6.35
N LEU A 165 -8.04 -11.96 -5.66
CA LEU A 165 -6.67 -11.58 -5.94
C LEU A 165 -5.78 -11.82 -4.71
N ILE A 166 -4.81 -12.70 -4.85
CA ILE A 166 -3.85 -13.02 -3.80
C ILE A 166 -2.61 -12.17 -4.00
N VAL A 167 -2.28 -11.35 -3.00
CA VAL A 167 -1.11 -10.49 -3.00
C VAL A 167 -0.11 -11.03 -1.99
N CYS A 168 1.06 -11.42 -2.47
CA CYS A 168 2.20 -11.81 -1.66
C CYS A 168 3.28 -10.73 -1.79
N THR A 169 3.54 -9.99 -0.71
CA THR A 169 4.70 -9.10 -0.63
C THR A 169 5.80 -9.82 0.11
N VAL A 170 7.01 -9.80 -0.43
CA VAL A 170 8.17 -10.47 0.15
C VAL A 170 9.12 -9.41 0.70
N GLU A 171 9.30 -9.41 2.01
CA GLU A 171 10.27 -8.55 2.70
C GLU A 171 11.62 -9.27 2.80
N ASN A 172 12.67 -8.69 2.23
CA ASN A 172 14.07 -9.09 2.48
C ASN A 172 14.39 -10.59 2.31
N ALA A 173 13.66 -11.32 1.46
CA ALA A 173 14.00 -12.71 1.18
C ALA A 173 15.09 -12.78 0.10
N ALA A 174 16.11 -13.61 0.36
CA ALA A 174 17.11 -13.96 -0.65
C ALA A 174 16.48 -14.63 -1.90
N LYS A 175 15.31 -15.27 -1.72
CA LYS A 175 14.55 -15.91 -2.79
C LYS A 175 13.05 -15.68 -2.59
N ALA A 176 12.43 -14.94 -3.49
CA ALA A 176 10.98 -14.78 -3.53
C ALA A 176 10.31 -16.09 -4.01
N PRO A 177 9.16 -16.50 -3.44
CA PRO A 177 8.39 -17.63 -3.94
C PRO A 177 7.85 -17.33 -5.34
N THR A 178 7.65 -18.38 -6.13
CA THR A 178 7.00 -18.28 -7.44
C THR A 178 5.48 -18.17 -7.29
N CYS A 179 4.79 -17.65 -8.31
CA CYS A 179 3.33 -17.57 -8.32
C CYS A 179 2.69 -18.98 -8.16
N ASP A 180 3.28 -20.03 -8.73
CA ASP A 180 2.78 -21.41 -8.59
C ASP A 180 2.90 -21.92 -7.14
N GLN A 181 3.99 -21.57 -6.45
CA GLN A 181 4.17 -21.90 -5.02
C GLN A 181 3.14 -21.19 -4.15
N VAL A 182 2.87 -19.92 -4.41
CA VAL A 182 1.86 -19.14 -3.67
C VAL A 182 0.46 -19.67 -3.95
N ALA A 183 0.11 -19.93 -5.21
CA ALA A 183 -1.19 -20.50 -5.60
C ALA A 183 -1.44 -21.86 -4.92
N SER A 184 -0.47 -22.77 -5.00
CA SER A 184 -0.58 -24.10 -4.38
C SER A 184 -0.62 -24.05 -2.84
N ALA A 185 0.11 -23.12 -2.21
CA ALA A 185 0.00 -22.93 -0.76
C ALA A 185 -1.37 -22.39 -0.35
N TYR A 186 -1.91 -21.42 -1.10
CA TYR A 186 -3.24 -20.87 -0.84
C TYR A 186 -4.33 -21.94 -0.90
N LEU A 187 -4.37 -22.72 -1.99
CA LEU A 187 -5.36 -23.80 -2.17
C LEU A 187 -5.28 -24.86 -1.06
N ARG A 188 -4.07 -25.23 -0.63
CA ARG A 188 -3.88 -26.19 0.47
C ARG A 188 -4.36 -25.65 1.82
N GLY A 189 -4.23 -24.35 2.06
CA GLY A 189 -4.56 -23.74 3.35
C GLY A 189 -5.99 -23.23 3.46
N GLY A 190 -6.69 -23.02 2.35
CA GLY A 190 -7.97 -22.32 2.33
C GLY A 190 -9.13 -23.04 1.65
N GLY A 191 -8.84 -24.09 0.87
CA GLY A 191 -9.82 -24.71 0.00
C GLY A 191 -9.89 -24.03 -1.37
N LEU A 192 -10.84 -24.51 -2.19
CA LEU A 192 -11.05 -24.04 -3.55
C LEU A 192 -11.79 -22.70 -3.53
N PRO A 193 -11.29 -21.65 -4.21
CA PRO A 193 -12.03 -20.40 -4.36
C PRO A 193 -13.27 -20.61 -5.23
N GLY A 194 -14.26 -19.73 -5.11
CA GLY A 194 -15.52 -19.80 -5.85
C GLY A 194 -15.39 -19.54 -7.36
N GLY A 195 -14.23 -19.11 -7.84
CA GLY A 195 -13.95 -18.77 -9.23
C GLY A 195 -12.45 -18.68 -9.51
N ASP A 196 -12.11 -18.23 -10.72
CA ASP A 196 -10.73 -17.96 -11.11
C ASP A 196 -10.10 -16.95 -10.13
N PHE A 197 -8.80 -17.09 -9.90
CA PHE A 197 -8.08 -16.21 -8.99
C PHE A 197 -6.75 -15.75 -9.57
N GLY A 198 -6.35 -14.53 -9.21
CA GLY A 198 -5.06 -13.95 -9.57
C GLY A 198 -4.05 -14.11 -8.43
N VAL A 199 -2.78 -14.29 -8.76
CA VAL A 199 -1.67 -14.28 -7.80
C VAL A 199 -0.65 -13.26 -8.27
N ILE A 200 -0.33 -12.32 -7.39
CA ILE A 200 0.71 -11.32 -7.60
C ILE A 200 1.75 -11.45 -6.50
N VAL A 201 3.01 -11.63 -6.90
CA VAL A 201 4.14 -11.64 -5.99
C VAL A 201 4.98 -10.38 -6.22
N SER A 202 5.13 -9.57 -5.18
CA SER A 202 5.89 -8.32 -5.19
C SER A 202 7.04 -8.40 -4.20
N THR A 203 8.20 -7.89 -4.56
CA THR A 203 9.34 -7.79 -3.63
C THR A 203 9.44 -6.37 -3.10
N SER A 204 9.43 -6.22 -1.78
CA SER A 204 9.72 -4.95 -1.12
C SER A 204 11.23 -4.74 -1.07
N LYS A 205 11.86 -4.55 -2.24
CA LYS A 205 13.27 -4.11 -2.28
C LYS A 205 13.29 -2.60 -2.03
N HIS A 206 13.47 -2.25 -0.76
CA HIS A 206 13.80 -0.91 -0.31
C HIS A 206 15.10 -0.47 -1.01
N GLY A 207 15.00 0.32 -2.09
CA GLY A 207 16.17 0.81 -2.84
C GLY A 207 16.17 0.53 -4.34
N SER A 208 15.13 -0.10 -4.90
CA SER A 208 14.94 -0.06 -6.35
C SER A 208 14.46 1.34 -6.75
N THR A 209 15.40 2.23 -7.03
CA THR A 209 15.18 3.54 -7.66
C THR A 209 14.80 3.34 -9.13
N SER A 210 13.69 2.63 -9.37
CA SER A 210 13.06 2.70 -10.68
C SER A 210 12.66 4.16 -10.89
N LYS A 211 13.15 4.75 -11.99
CA LYS A 211 12.90 6.15 -12.40
C LYS A 211 11.40 6.50 -12.48
N HIS A 212 10.55 5.49 -12.42
CA HIS A 212 9.12 5.54 -12.21
C HIS A 212 8.82 4.71 -10.95
N GLY A 213 8.39 5.34 -9.85
CA GLY A 213 8.30 4.75 -8.51
C GLY A 213 7.22 3.67 -8.32
N GLY A 214 7.21 2.63 -9.14
CA GLY A 214 6.34 1.47 -9.02
C GLY A 214 7.05 0.28 -8.35
N THR A 215 6.33 -0.43 -7.49
CA THR A 215 6.72 -1.74 -6.97
C THR A 215 6.87 -2.72 -8.14
N SER A 216 8.05 -3.32 -8.33
CA SER A 216 8.23 -4.36 -9.33
C SER A 216 7.58 -5.66 -8.85
N SER A 217 6.47 -6.04 -9.48
CA SER A 217 5.93 -7.39 -9.35
C SER A 217 6.91 -8.39 -9.96
N GLN A 218 7.34 -9.39 -9.21
CA GLN A 218 8.18 -10.49 -9.71
C GLN A 218 7.40 -11.41 -10.65
N CYS A 219 6.13 -11.68 -10.33
CA CYS A 219 5.24 -12.45 -11.19
C CYS A 219 3.77 -12.05 -10.95
N SER A 220 2.95 -12.26 -11.99
CA SER A 220 1.53 -11.94 -12.02
C SER A 220 0.82 -12.96 -12.91
N GLU A 221 0.11 -13.91 -12.32
CA GLU A 221 -0.45 -15.08 -13.02
C GLU A 221 -1.90 -15.34 -12.58
N ARG A 222 -2.71 -15.89 -13.48
CA ARG A 222 -4.10 -16.27 -13.24
C ARG A 222 -4.23 -17.79 -13.18
N TYR A 223 -5.06 -18.27 -12.26
CA TYR A 223 -5.30 -19.69 -12.02
C TYR A 223 -6.81 -19.96 -12.00
N ALA A 224 -7.19 -21.13 -12.51
CA ALA A 224 -8.53 -21.69 -12.33
C ALA A 224 -8.72 -22.10 -10.85
N PRO A 225 -9.95 -22.31 -10.37
CA PRO A 225 -10.23 -22.77 -9.00
C PRO A 225 -9.43 -24.02 -8.61
N THR A 226 -9.18 -24.91 -9.57
CA THR A 226 -8.43 -26.16 -9.39
C THR A 226 -6.92 -25.96 -9.21
N GLY A 227 -6.41 -24.74 -9.43
CA GLY A 227 -4.99 -24.43 -9.49
C GLY A 227 -4.36 -24.59 -10.87
N ALA A 228 -5.14 -24.91 -11.90
CA ALA A 228 -4.63 -24.93 -13.27
C ALA A 228 -4.26 -23.51 -13.74
N LYS A 229 -3.04 -23.35 -14.25
CA LYS A 229 -2.53 -22.06 -14.72
C LYS A 229 -3.25 -21.65 -16.01
N LEU A 230 -3.86 -20.46 -16.01
CA LEU A 230 -4.59 -19.90 -17.15
C LEU A 230 -3.75 -18.89 -17.95
N GLY A 231 -2.61 -18.44 -17.41
CA GLY A 231 -1.68 -17.52 -18.06
C GLY A 231 -1.50 -16.22 -17.28
N PRO A 232 -0.79 -15.22 -17.84
CA PRO A 232 -0.45 -13.99 -17.15
C PRO A 232 -1.71 -13.22 -16.75
N TYR A 233 -1.69 -12.66 -15.54
CA TYR A 233 -2.76 -11.77 -15.10
C TYR A 233 -2.58 -10.40 -15.77
N THR A 234 -3.41 -10.12 -16.77
CA THR A 234 -3.43 -8.87 -17.56
C THR A 234 -4.38 -7.82 -17.00
N GLY A 235 -5.11 -8.13 -15.93
CA GLY A 235 -5.96 -7.16 -15.25
C GLY A 235 -5.08 -6.08 -14.65
N GLY A 236 -4.96 -4.92 -15.29
CA GLY A 236 -4.35 -3.79 -14.64
C GLY A 236 -5.06 -3.57 -13.30
N MET A 237 -4.32 -3.51 -12.18
CA MET A 237 -4.90 -2.91 -10.98
C MET A 237 -5.46 -1.56 -11.44
N PRO A 238 -6.72 -1.21 -11.15
CA PRO A 238 -7.23 0.10 -11.50
C PRO A 238 -6.26 1.10 -10.89
N SER A 239 -5.53 1.83 -11.75
CA SER A 239 -4.67 2.89 -11.32
C SER A 239 -5.61 3.95 -10.75
N VAL A 240 -5.81 3.92 -9.44
CA VAL A 240 -6.49 5.01 -8.76
C VAL A 240 -5.66 6.25 -9.06
N PRO A 241 -6.23 7.26 -9.76
CA PRO A 241 -5.52 8.52 -9.88
C PRO A 241 -5.39 9.05 -8.46
N PHE A 242 -4.21 8.93 -7.84
CA PHE A 242 -3.89 9.61 -6.59
C PHE A 242 -3.97 11.15 -6.72
N SER A 243 -4.19 11.64 -7.94
CA SER A 243 -4.50 13.03 -8.28
C SER A 243 -5.95 13.40 -7.92
N ALA A 244 -6.25 13.51 -6.64
CA ALA A 244 -7.15 14.52 -6.08
C ALA A 244 -7.28 14.31 -4.57
N VAL A 245 -6.17 14.38 -3.83
CA VAL A 245 -6.30 14.95 -2.49
C VAL A 245 -6.71 16.41 -2.75
N PRO A 246 -7.95 16.84 -2.45
CA PRO A 246 -8.30 18.24 -2.59
C PRO A 246 -7.26 19.05 -1.81
N PRO A 247 -6.71 20.14 -2.38
CA PRO A 247 -5.71 20.94 -1.67
C PRO A 247 -6.25 21.22 -0.28
N ALA A 248 -5.43 20.97 0.75
CA ALA A 248 -5.78 21.27 2.11
C ALA A 248 -6.36 22.70 2.14
N PRO A 249 -7.54 22.93 2.75
CA PRO A 249 -8.15 24.26 2.73
C PRO A 249 -7.12 25.23 3.28
N SER A 250 -6.64 26.16 2.44
CA SER A 250 -5.74 27.21 2.86
C SER A 250 -6.36 27.90 4.05
N ALA A 251 -5.75 27.77 5.22
CA ALA A 251 -6.16 28.50 6.40
C ALA A 251 -6.18 29.98 6.03
N ALA A 252 -7.35 30.61 6.09
CA ALA A 252 -7.44 32.05 5.95
C ALA A 252 -6.55 32.68 7.04
N PRO A 253 -5.70 33.66 6.70
CA PRO A 253 -4.90 34.36 7.70
C PRO A 253 -5.84 35.06 8.71
N PRO A 254 -5.41 35.18 9.98
CA PRO A 254 -6.19 35.79 11.05
C PRO A 254 -6.49 37.28 10.81
#